data_AF-A0A0R3WGS9-F1
#
_entry.id   AF-A0A0R3WGS9-F1
#
_cell.length_a   1.000
_cell.length_b   1.000
_cell.length_c   1.000
_cell.angle_alpha   90.00
_cell.angle_beta   90.00
_cell.angle_gamma   90.00
#
_symmetry.space_group_name_H-M   'P 1'
#
loop_
_entity.id
_entity.type
_entity.pdbx_description
1 polymer ?
#
loop_
_entity_poly.entity_id
_entity_poly.type
_entity_poly.pdbx_seq_one_letter_code
_entity_poly.pdbx_strand_id
1 'polypeptide(L)'
;MTLSFAFLGRWKGCVIKLIYVDFIVFILAYAVVSCIYRFALTASQQKQFESVVLYVFDFQQMIPISFILGFYVQLVFSRFWQQFTPTLAVIGAIQGEGRARAIRRTCVRYLNASLIIAASRLHVAAKKRFPTTQHLVQAGKFYHVLVLLNISKAWFGVYE
;
A
#
# COMPACT_ATOMS: atom_id res chain seq x y z
N MET A 1 -11.85 16.00 -19.67
CA MET A 1 -12.42 15.02 -18.71
C MET A 1 -12.36 13.61 -19.33
N THR A 2 -11.17 13.16 -19.75
CA THR A 2 -10.99 11.94 -20.57
C THR A 2 -9.72 11.13 -20.20
N LEU A 3 -9.06 11.45 -19.08
CA LEU A 3 -7.81 10.81 -18.65
C LEU A 3 -7.99 9.56 -17.74
N SER A 4 -9.21 9.24 -17.33
CA SER A 4 -9.46 8.27 -16.24
C SER A 4 -9.49 6.80 -16.66
N PHE A 5 -9.89 6.47 -17.90
CA PHE A 5 -10.14 5.06 -18.29
C PHE A 5 -8.86 4.29 -18.69
N ALA A 6 -7.80 4.98 -19.12
CA ALA A 6 -6.55 4.33 -19.56
C ALA A 6 -5.76 3.65 -18.43
N PHE A 7 -6.01 4.03 -17.17
CA PHE A 7 -5.34 3.42 -16.01
C PHE A 7 -5.93 2.06 -15.60
N LEU A 8 -7.19 1.78 -15.95
CA LEU A 8 -7.88 0.54 -15.56
C LEU A 8 -7.31 -0.70 -16.28
N GLY A 9 -6.69 -0.52 -17.45
CA GLY A 9 -6.05 -1.62 -18.20
C GLY A 9 -4.66 -2.02 -17.70
N ARG A 10 -4.11 -1.33 -16.69
CA ARG A 10 -2.71 -1.52 -16.28
C ARG A 10 -2.57 -2.51 -15.12
N TRP A 11 -2.53 -3.80 -15.43
CA TRP A 11 -2.46 -4.89 -14.43
C TRP A 11 -1.37 -4.74 -13.35
N LYS A 12 -0.19 -4.18 -13.69
CA LYS A 12 0.89 -3.94 -12.72
C LYS A 12 0.54 -2.76 -11.79
N GLY A 13 0.28 -3.07 -10.52
CA GLY A 13 -0.02 -2.08 -9.47
C GLY A 13 -1.48 -1.64 -9.41
N CYS A 14 -2.39 -2.37 -10.07
CA CYS A 14 -3.83 -2.12 -9.94
C CYS A 14 -4.32 -2.45 -8.53
N VAL A 15 -5.24 -1.62 -8.04
CA VAL A 15 -5.98 -1.84 -6.78
C VAL A 15 -6.65 -3.22 -6.77
N ILE A 16 -7.13 -3.68 -7.94
CA ILE A 16 -7.74 -5.01 -8.11
C ILE A 16 -6.76 -6.14 -7.74
N LYS A 17 -5.47 -6.04 -8.10
CA LYS A 17 -4.45 -7.04 -7.73
C LYS A 17 -4.21 -7.08 -6.21
N LEU A 18 -4.52 -6.00 -5.49
CA LEU A 18 -4.39 -5.97 -4.03
C LEU A 18 -5.59 -6.62 -3.33
N ILE A 19 -6.79 -6.48 -3.89
CA ILE A 19 -8.05 -6.86 -3.21
C ILE A 19 -8.64 -8.17 -3.74
N TYR A 20 -8.17 -8.71 -4.87
CA TYR A 20 -8.82 -9.87 -5.51
C TYR A 20 -8.91 -11.10 -4.61
N VAL A 21 -7.92 -11.36 -3.74
CA VAL A 21 -7.95 -12.50 -2.81
C VAL A 21 -9.08 -12.32 -1.79
N ASP A 22 -9.15 -11.16 -1.14
CA ASP A 22 -10.21 -10.84 -0.18
C ASP A 22 -11.60 -10.89 -0.84
N PHE A 23 -11.69 -10.42 -2.09
CA PHE A 23 -12.94 -10.43 -2.85
C PHE A 23 -13.41 -11.85 -3.21
N ILE A 24 -12.50 -12.74 -3.60
CA ILE A 24 -12.81 -14.16 -3.86
C ILE A 24 -13.28 -14.83 -2.57
N VAL A 25 -12.58 -14.61 -1.46
CA VAL A 25 -12.99 -15.15 -0.15
C VAL A 25 -14.38 -14.65 0.24
N PHE A 26 -14.67 -13.36 0.02
CA PHE A 26 -16.00 -12.80 0.27
C PHE A 26 -17.09 -13.44 -0.58
N ILE A 27 -16.87 -13.59 -1.89
CA ILE A 27 -17.83 -14.24 -2.79
C ILE A 27 -18.09 -15.69 -2.37
N LEU A 28 -17.03 -16.43 -2.04
CA LEU A 28 -17.16 -17.83 -1.60
C LEU A 28 -17.96 -17.93 -0.30
N ALA A 29 -17.66 -17.09 0.70
CA ALA A 29 -18.41 -17.05 1.94
C ALA A 29 -19.89 -16.70 1.71
N TYR A 30 -20.16 -15.69 0.88
CA TYR A 30 -21.53 -15.31 0.50
C TYR A 30 -22.27 -16.44 -0.23
N ALA A 31 -21.58 -17.15 -1.14
CA ALA A 31 -22.14 -18.28 -1.86
C ALA A 31 -22.47 -19.43 -0.91
N VAL A 32 -21.59 -19.75 0.05
CA VAL A 32 -21.84 -20.78 1.07
C VAL A 32 -23.08 -20.44 1.91
N VAL A 33 -23.18 -19.19 2.41
CA VAL A 33 -24.37 -18.74 3.16
C VAL A 33 -25.63 -18.81 2.30
N SER A 34 -25.54 -18.40 1.03
CA SER A 34 -26.66 -18.49 0.08
C SER A 34 -27.10 -19.93 -0.19
N CYS A 35 -26.15 -20.87 -0.30
CA CYS A 35 -26.44 -22.29 -0.46
C CYS A 35 -27.11 -22.88 0.80
N ILE A 36 -26.63 -22.51 1.99
CA ILE A 36 -27.23 -22.94 3.26
C ILE A 36 -28.68 -22.44 3.36
N TYR A 37 -28.92 -21.16 3.08
CA TYR A 37 -30.27 -20.58 3.10
C TYR A 37 -31.23 -21.26 2.11
N ARG A 38 -30.77 -21.57 0.89
CA ARG A 38 -31.61 -22.14 -0.17
C ARG A 38 -31.84 -23.65 -0.06
N PHE A 39 -30.81 -24.41 0.31
CA PHE A 39 -30.85 -25.88 0.23
C PHE A 39 -30.94 -26.57 1.59
N ALA A 40 -30.53 -25.92 2.69
CA ALA A 40 -30.48 -26.56 4.01
C ALA A 40 -31.52 -26.02 5.00
N LEU A 41 -31.93 -24.75 4.90
CA LEU A 41 -32.88 -24.16 5.85
C LEU A 41 -34.34 -24.48 5.53
N THR A 42 -35.11 -24.76 6.58
CA THR A 42 -36.57 -24.91 6.52
C THR A 42 -37.25 -23.52 6.54
N ALA A 43 -38.49 -23.41 6.06
CA ALA A 43 -39.24 -22.13 5.99
C ALA A 43 -39.32 -21.36 7.33
N SER A 44 -39.40 -22.06 8.48
CA SER A 44 -39.37 -21.41 9.79
C SER A 44 -38.00 -20.80 10.12
N GLN A 45 -36.91 -21.48 9.76
CA GLN A 45 -35.55 -21.01 9.99
C GLN A 45 -35.18 -19.87 9.03
N GLN A 46 -35.70 -19.87 7.80
CA GLN A 46 -35.50 -18.78 6.85
C GLN A 46 -36.06 -17.44 7.39
N LYS A 47 -37.24 -17.46 8.02
CA LYS A 47 -37.81 -16.25 8.66
C LYS A 47 -36.93 -15.71 9.79
N GLN A 48 -36.35 -16.60 10.60
CA GLN A 48 -35.42 -16.17 11.65
C GLN A 48 -34.13 -15.59 11.06
N PHE A 49 -33.60 -16.22 10.01
CA PHE A 49 -32.42 -15.72 9.29
C PHE A 49 -32.66 -14.31 8.70
N GLU A 50 -33.82 -14.07 8.08
CA GLU A 50 -34.20 -12.76 7.54
C GLU A 50 -34.23 -11.68 8.63
N SER A 51 -34.77 -12.00 9.81
CA SER A 51 -34.77 -11.07 10.94
C SER A 51 -33.34 -10.72 11.39
N VAL A 52 -32.41 -11.68 11.37
CA VAL A 52 -31.00 -11.43 11.70
C VAL A 52 -30.33 -10.55 10.64
N VAL A 53 -30.60 -10.78 9.36
CA VAL A 53 -30.04 -9.97 8.27
C VAL A 53 -30.51 -8.52 8.37
N LEU A 54 -31.80 -8.29 8.66
CA LEU A 54 -32.33 -6.94 8.87
C LEU A 54 -31.67 -6.25 10.07
N TYR A 55 -31.49 -6.95 11.19
CA TYR A 55 -30.79 -6.41 12.36
C TYR A 55 -29.35 -5.99 12.03
N VAL A 56 -28.61 -6.81 11.27
CA VAL A 56 -27.23 -6.49 10.86
C VAL A 56 -27.21 -5.30 9.90
N PHE A 57 -28.18 -5.19 8.99
CA PHE A 57 -28.30 -4.07 8.06
C PHE A 57 -28.48 -2.74 8.80
N ASP A 58 -29.36 -2.69 9.80
CA ASP A 58 -29.59 -1.50 10.60
C ASP A 58 -28.35 -1.11 11.41
N PHE A 59 -27.65 -2.10 12.00
CA PHE A 59 -26.40 -1.85 12.72
C PHE A 59 -25.28 -1.30 11.82
N GLN A 60 -25.18 -1.76 10.57
CA GLN A 60 -24.17 -1.27 9.61
C GLN A 60 -24.34 0.23 9.32
N GLN A 61 -25.57 0.74 9.31
CA GLN A 61 -25.84 2.16 9.07
C GLN A 61 -25.43 3.06 10.24
N MET A 62 -25.37 2.52 11.46
CA MET A 62 -25.01 3.29 12.66
C MET A 62 -23.52 3.62 12.75
N ILE A 63 -22.63 2.79 12.17
CA ILE A 63 -21.18 3.00 12.22
C ILE A 63 -20.70 3.56 10.88
N PRO A 64 -20.27 4.84 10.80
CA PRO A 64 -19.76 5.41 9.56
C PRO A 64 -18.32 4.94 9.29
N ILE A 65 -18.17 3.69 8.87
CA ILE A 65 -16.85 3.07 8.58
C ILE A 65 -16.06 3.91 7.56
N SER A 66 -16.75 4.46 6.56
CA SER A 66 -16.16 5.32 5.53
C SER A 66 -15.46 6.56 6.12
N PHE A 67 -15.97 7.12 7.21
CA PHE A 67 -15.39 8.29 7.86
C PHE A 67 -14.07 7.94 8.57
N ILE A 68 -14.07 6.86 9.35
CA ILE A 68 -12.88 6.37 10.05
C ILE A 68 -11.80 5.98 9.03
N LEU A 69 -12.20 5.27 7.96
CA LEU A 69 -11.28 4.91 6.87
C LEU A 69 -10.70 6.15 6.20
N GLY A 70 -11.50 7.18 5.95
CA GLY A 70 -11.05 8.45 5.39
C GLY A 70 -9.97 9.11 6.25
N PHE A 71 -10.16 9.19 7.57
CA PHE A 71 -9.14 9.71 8.47
C PHE A 71 -7.88 8.85 8.51
N TYR A 72 -8.04 7.53 8.53
CA TYR A 72 -6.91 6.61 8.53
C TYR A 72 -6.06 6.80 7.27
N VAL A 73 -6.68 6.81 6.09
CA VAL A 73 -5.99 7.03 4.81
C VAL A 73 -5.31 8.40 4.78
N GLN A 74 -5.97 9.46 5.27
CA GLN A 74 -5.38 10.80 5.33
C GLN A 74 -4.13 10.84 6.23
N LEU A 75 -4.18 10.18 7.38
CA LEU A 75 -3.05 10.09 8.30
C LEU A 75 -1.88 9.31 7.67
N VAL A 76 -2.16 8.16 7.05
CA VAL A 76 -1.15 7.35 6.36
C VAL A 76 -0.52 8.15 5.22
N PHE A 77 -1.34 8.83 4.41
CA PHE A 77 -0.87 9.66 3.30
C PHE A 77 0.00 10.83 3.78
N SER A 78 -0.40 11.50 4.87
CA SER A 78 0.37 12.59 5.46
C SER A 78 1.76 12.13 5.92
N ARG A 79 1.84 10.99 6.62
CA ARG A 79 3.13 10.41 7.06
C ARG A 79 4.00 9.98 5.88
N PHE A 80 3.39 9.37 4.86
CA PHE A 80 4.07 9.02 3.63
C PHE A 80 4.67 10.26 2.96
N TRP A 81 3.91 11.34 2.84
CA TRP A 81 4.38 12.57 2.21
C TRP A 81 5.50 13.27 2.99
N GLN A 82 5.38 13.31 4.33
CA GLN A 82 6.42 13.87 5.21
C GLN A 82 7.79 13.20 5.01
N GLN A 83 7.83 11.92 4.64
CA GLN A 83 9.07 11.21 4.34
C GLN A 83 9.77 11.74 3.07
N PHE A 84 9.02 12.27 2.09
CA PHE A 84 9.56 12.78 0.82
C PHE A 84 9.83 14.28 0.81
N THR A 85 9.14 15.06 1.65
CA THR A 85 9.35 16.50 1.82
C THR A 85 10.84 16.93 1.89
N PRO A 86 11.71 16.33 2.73
CA PRO A 86 13.12 16.76 2.79
C PRO A 86 13.88 16.49 1.49
N THR A 87 13.54 15.43 0.76
CA THR A 87 14.16 15.11 -0.52
C THR A 87 13.79 16.15 -1.58
N LEU A 88 12.53 16.56 -1.63
CA LEU A 88 12.05 17.60 -2.53
C LEU A 88 12.65 18.97 -2.19
N ALA A 89 12.74 19.31 -0.90
CA ALA A 89 13.35 20.54 -0.42
C ALA A 89 14.83 20.65 -0.84
N VAL A 90 15.62 19.58 -0.71
CA VAL A 90 17.02 19.52 -1.16
C VAL A 90 17.14 19.71 -2.67
N ILE A 91 16.18 19.16 -3.44
CA ILE A 91 16.17 19.31 -4.90
C ILE A 91 15.86 20.75 -5.31
N GLY A 92 14.91 21.41 -4.64
CA GLY A 92 14.50 22.77 -4.95
C GLY A 92 15.49 23.84 -4.47
N ALA A 93 16.09 23.66 -3.28
CA ALA A 93 16.96 24.65 -2.64
C ALA A 93 18.38 24.69 -3.23
N ILE A 94 18.93 23.54 -3.63
CA ILE A 94 20.30 23.48 -4.18
C ILE A 94 20.22 23.43 -5.70
N GLN A 95 20.36 24.59 -6.34
CA GLN A 95 20.33 24.74 -7.80
C GLN A 95 21.74 24.89 -8.38
N GLY A 96 21.92 24.56 -9.66
CA GLY A 96 23.20 24.65 -10.37
C GLY A 96 23.89 23.32 -10.70
N GLU A 97 24.96 23.42 -11.46
CA GLU A 97 25.75 22.30 -12.01
C GLU A 97 27.03 22.04 -11.20
N GLY A 98 27.81 21.02 -11.57
CA GLY A 98 29.09 20.70 -10.94
C GLY A 98 28.98 20.40 -9.44
N ARG A 99 29.56 21.28 -8.61
CA ARG A 99 29.60 21.12 -7.13
C ARG A 99 28.22 21.11 -6.50
N ALA A 100 27.30 21.98 -6.93
CA ALA A 100 25.94 22.02 -6.39
C ALA A 100 25.17 20.72 -6.68
N ARG A 101 25.34 20.17 -7.90
CA ARG A 101 24.80 18.86 -8.28
C ARG A 101 25.38 17.73 -7.43
N ALA A 102 26.68 17.76 -7.13
CA ALA A 102 27.32 16.77 -6.26
C ALA A 102 26.77 16.83 -4.84
N ILE A 103 26.62 18.03 -4.25
CA ILE A 103 26.04 18.23 -2.92
C ILE A 103 24.60 17.69 -2.87
N ARG A 104 23.75 18.08 -3.83
CA ARG A 104 22.36 17.60 -3.91
C ARG A 104 22.28 16.07 -3.97
N ARG A 105 23.10 15.42 -4.80
CA ARG A 105 23.17 13.95 -4.89
C ARG A 105 23.58 13.32 -3.56
N THR A 106 24.59 13.88 -2.90
CA THR A 106 25.08 13.38 -1.61
C THR A 106 24.02 13.51 -0.51
N CYS A 107 23.32 14.65 -0.41
CA CYS A 107 22.23 14.83 0.54
C CYS A 107 21.09 13.82 0.33
N VAL A 108 20.63 13.64 -0.92
CA VAL A 108 19.58 12.66 -1.25
C VAL A 108 20.03 11.22 -0.96
N ARG A 109 21.31 10.89 -1.13
CA ARG A 109 21.86 9.58 -0.76
C ARG A 109 21.76 9.34 0.75
N TYR A 110 22.13 10.32 1.57
CA TYR A 110 22.03 10.20 3.03
C TYR A 110 20.58 10.06 3.50
N LEU A 111 19.66 10.83 2.93
CA LEU A 111 18.22 10.71 3.22
C LEU A 111 17.66 9.33 2.84
N ASN A 112 18.08 8.78 1.69
CA ASN A 112 17.68 7.43 1.31
C ASN A 112 18.33 6.35 2.17
N ALA A 113 19.59 6.54 2.59
CA ALA A 113 20.29 5.60 3.47
C ALA A 113 19.62 5.51 4.85
N SER A 114 19.22 6.64 5.44
CA SER A 114 18.50 6.63 6.71
C SER A 114 17.14 5.92 6.61
N LEU A 115 16.41 6.13 5.51
CA LEU A 115 15.16 5.42 5.22
C LEU A 115 15.37 3.90 5.09
N ILE A 116 16.41 3.46 4.38
CA ILE A 116 16.71 2.03 4.22
C ILE A 116 17.10 1.39 5.56
N ILE A 117 17.88 2.07 6.39
CA ILE A 117 18.27 1.58 7.72
C ILE A 117 17.04 1.44 8.61
N ALA A 118 16.16 2.45 8.64
CA ALA A 118 14.90 2.39 9.37
C ALA A 118 14.00 1.25 8.85
N ALA A 119 13.84 1.14 7.53
CA ALA A 119 13.05 0.09 6.91
C ALA A 119 13.59 -1.31 7.20
N SER A 120 14.91 -1.49 7.27
CA SER A 120 15.55 -2.79 7.57
C SER A 120 15.32 -3.25 9.02
N ARG A 121 14.94 -2.34 9.92
CA ARG A 121 14.54 -2.67 11.30
C ARG A 121 13.07 -3.06 11.39
N LEU A 122 12.22 -2.50 10.52
CA LEU A 122 10.76 -2.64 10.59
C LEU A 122 10.20 -3.69 9.62
N HIS A 123 10.85 -3.90 8.47
CA HIS A 123 10.34 -4.75 7.39
C HIS A 123 11.27 -5.92 7.10
N VAL A 124 10.71 -7.13 7.11
CA VAL A 124 11.45 -8.37 6.86
C VAL A 124 12.08 -8.40 5.47
N ALA A 125 11.40 -7.86 4.45
CA ALA A 125 11.96 -7.80 3.09
C ALA A 125 13.20 -6.90 3.01
N ALA A 126 13.17 -5.73 3.67
CA ALA A 126 14.31 -4.84 3.74
C ALA A 126 15.45 -5.47 4.56
N LYS A 127 15.14 -6.13 5.69
CA LYS A 127 16.09 -6.87 6.51
C LYS A 127 16.77 -8.02 5.76
N LYS A 128 16.02 -8.78 4.96
CA LYS A 128 16.57 -9.84 4.10
C LYS A 128 17.50 -9.30 3.03
N ARG A 129 17.20 -8.11 2.48
CA ARG A 129 18.00 -7.47 1.43
C ARG A 129 19.24 -6.76 1.96
N PHE A 130 19.16 -6.16 3.14
CA PHE A 130 20.28 -5.48 3.82
C PHE A 130 20.38 -5.93 5.28
N PRO A 131 20.89 -7.15 5.55
CA PRO A 131 20.96 -7.69 6.91
C PRO A 131 21.89 -6.90 7.83
N THR A 132 22.97 -6.36 7.28
CA THR A 132 23.99 -5.60 8.00
C THR A 132 24.28 -4.28 7.30
N THR A 133 24.80 -3.30 8.04
CA THR A 133 25.28 -2.04 7.47
C THR A 133 26.41 -2.26 6.46
N GLN A 134 27.20 -3.34 6.60
CA GLN A 134 28.21 -3.69 5.61
C GLN A 134 27.61 -4.06 4.25
N HIS A 135 26.47 -4.76 4.21
CA HIS A 135 25.76 -5.01 2.97
C HIS A 135 25.21 -3.73 2.33
N LEU A 136 24.87 -2.71 3.12
CA LEU A 136 24.49 -1.40 2.62
C LEU A 136 25.68 -0.66 1.98
N VAL A 137 26.87 -0.76 2.59
CA VAL A 137 28.12 -0.18 2.06
C VAL A 137 28.61 -0.92 0.82
N GLN A 138 28.51 -2.26 0.80
CA GLN A 138 28.85 -3.11 -0.35
C GLN A 138 27.88 -2.91 -1.52
N ALA A 139 26.61 -2.64 -1.23
CA ALA A 139 25.64 -2.14 -2.20
C ALA A 139 25.94 -0.70 -2.66
N GLY A 140 27.12 -0.16 -2.33
CA GLY A 140 27.67 1.18 -2.55
C GLY A 140 27.64 1.75 -3.97
N LYS A 141 26.81 1.24 -4.86
CA LYS A 141 26.36 1.93 -6.07
C LYS A 141 25.07 2.73 -5.83
N PHE A 142 25.12 3.65 -4.87
CA PHE A 142 24.15 4.75 -4.65
C PHE A 142 24.10 5.77 -5.82
N TYR A 143 24.40 5.37 -7.07
CA TYR A 143 24.39 6.22 -8.27
C TYR A 143 23.05 6.23 -9.01
N HIS A 144 22.19 5.25 -8.76
CA HIS A 144 20.90 5.20 -9.42
C HIS A 144 19.78 5.47 -8.42
N VAL A 145 19.08 6.58 -8.65
CA VAL A 145 17.72 6.91 -8.17
C VAL A 145 16.73 5.73 -8.33
N LEU A 146 17.11 4.67 -9.05
CA LEU A 146 16.37 3.42 -9.22
C LEU A 146 16.12 2.64 -7.94
N VAL A 147 16.77 2.90 -6.79
CA VAL A 147 16.42 2.19 -5.55
C VAL A 147 15.00 2.56 -5.09
N LEU A 148 14.53 3.79 -5.29
CA LEU A 148 13.14 4.16 -5.01
C LEU A 148 12.16 3.48 -5.99
N LEU A 149 12.55 3.30 -7.26
CA LEU A 149 11.77 2.52 -8.23
C LEU A 149 11.79 1.01 -7.94
N ASN A 150 12.88 0.48 -7.38
CA ASN A 150 13.00 -0.94 -7.08
C ASN A 150 12.42 -1.31 -5.69
N ILE A 151 12.38 -0.35 -4.77
CA ILE A 151 11.57 -0.42 -3.55
C ILE A 151 10.10 -0.37 -3.95
N SER A 152 9.67 0.51 -4.86
CA SER A 152 8.30 0.41 -5.42
C SER A 152 8.04 -0.99 -6.00
N LYS A 153 8.94 -1.55 -6.82
CA LYS A 153 8.79 -2.94 -7.31
C LYS A 153 8.75 -4.00 -6.20
N ALA A 154 9.51 -3.83 -5.13
CA ALA A 154 9.56 -4.75 -3.98
C ALA A 154 8.33 -4.64 -3.07
N TRP A 155 7.73 -3.45 -2.97
CA TRP A 155 6.47 -3.20 -2.23
C TRP A 155 5.23 -3.54 -3.07
N PHE A 156 5.28 -3.36 -4.39
CA PHE A 156 4.19 -3.64 -5.34
C PHE A 156 4.22 -5.08 -5.91
N GLY A 157 5.05 -5.98 -5.37
CA GLY A 157 5.02 -7.40 -5.70
C GLY A 157 5.06 -7.67 -7.21
N VAL A 158 6.04 -7.08 -7.90
CA VAL A 158 6.41 -7.57 -9.22
C VAL A 158 7.34 -8.76 -8.98
N TYR A 159 6.73 -9.95 -8.85
CA TYR A 159 7.41 -11.19 -9.22
C TYR A 159 7.58 -11.16 -10.74
N GLU A 160 8.76 -11.59 -11.16
CA GLU A 160 9.42 -11.48 -12.48
C GLU A 160 10.16 -10.16 -12.75
#